data_AF-A0A9Q3PEM9-F1
#
_entry.id   AF-A0A9Q3PEM9-F1
#
_cell.length_a   1.000
_cell.length_b   1.000
_cell.length_c   1.000
_cell.angle_alpha   90.00
_cell.angle_beta   90.00
_cell.angle_gamma   90.00
#
_symmetry.space_group_name_H-M   'P 1'
#
loop_
_entity.id
_entity.type
_entity.pdbx_description
1 polymer ?
#
loop_
_entity_poly.entity_id
_entity_poly.type
_entity_poly.pdbx_seq_one_letter_code
_entity_poly.pdbx_strand_id
1 'polypeptide(L)'
;MNDPPFMSVPSALAFWIYVDWFDAHGKSSRSARIGPIILICLNILPSKGLKPEDVYVSGIIPGTKEPTSLQLDYLLMPLIKEIKELSQGYHF
;
A
#
# COMPACT_ATOMS: atom_id res chain seq x y z
N MET A 1 30.32 -2.37 6.25
CA MET A 1 28.90 -2.26 5.89
C MET A 1 28.16 -1.88 7.16
N ASN A 2 28.10 -0.57 7.46
CA ASN A 2 27.52 -0.01 8.68
C ASN A 2 26.62 1.16 8.29
N ASP A 3 25.73 0.95 7.33
CA ASP A 3 24.72 1.96 7.05
C ASP A 3 23.68 1.93 8.16
N PRO A 4 23.27 3.09 8.69
CA PRO A 4 22.30 3.15 9.75
C PRO A 4 20.94 2.61 9.25
N PRO A 5 20.10 2.01 10.11
CA PRO A 5 18.79 1.50 9.70
C PRO A 5 17.98 2.56 8.96
N PHE A 6 17.28 2.22 7.88
CA PHE A 6 16.54 3.19 7.05
C PHE A 6 15.69 4.17 7.87
N MET A 7 14.98 3.67 8.89
CA MET A 7 14.13 4.46 9.78
C MET A 7 14.86 5.46 10.69
N SER A 8 16.19 5.46 10.71
CA SER A 8 17.00 6.44 11.43
C SER A 8 17.45 7.62 10.55
N VAL A 9 17.21 7.55 9.24
CA VAL A 9 17.42 8.68 8.34
C VAL A 9 16.29 9.71 8.56
N PRO A 10 16.61 11.00 8.77
CA PRO A 10 15.58 12.02 8.92
C PRO A 10 14.61 12.04 7.72
N SER A 11 13.31 12.11 8.01
CA SER A 11 12.23 12.11 7.01
C SER A 11 12.05 10.81 6.21
N ALA A 12 12.74 9.72 6.56
CA ALA A 12 12.45 8.42 5.97
C ALA A 12 11.07 7.92 6.41
N LEU A 13 10.22 7.58 5.44
CA LEU A 13 8.90 7.02 5.67
C LEU A 13 8.88 5.53 5.29
N ALA A 14 8.36 4.69 6.17
CA ALA A 14 8.08 3.29 5.89
C ALA A 14 6.57 3.05 5.84
N PHE A 15 6.16 2.20 4.90
CA PHE A 15 4.77 1.84 4.72
C PHE A 15 4.60 0.32 4.63
N TRP A 16 3.50 -0.21 5.18
CA TRP A 16 2.98 -1.50 4.76
C TRP A 16 2.08 -1.32 3.54
N ILE A 17 2.18 -2.26 2.59
CA ILE A 17 1.24 -2.37 1.46
C ILE A 17 0.27 -3.50 1.80
N TYR A 18 -1.02 -3.19 1.80
CA TYR A 18 -2.09 -4.14 2.05
C TYR A 18 -3.08 -4.12 0.88
N VAL A 19 -3.50 -5.31 0.44
CA VAL A 19 -4.51 -5.47 -0.61
C VAL A 19 -5.46 -6.57 -0.17
N ASP A 20 -6.77 -6.30 -0.20
CA ASP A 20 -7.82 -7.26 0.15
C ASP A 20 -8.96 -7.23 -0.86
N TRP A 21 -9.48 -8.39 -1.22
CA TRP A 21 -10.52 -8.52 -2.24
C TRP A 21 -11.89 -8.73 -1.60
N PHE A 22 -12.74 -7.70 -1.68
CA PHE A 22 -14.10 -7.77 -1.16
C PHE A 22 -15.15 -7.53 -2.24
N ASP A 23 -16.36 -8.03 -2.01
CA ASP A 23 -17.50 -7.74 -2.87
C ASP A 23 -18.03 -6.32 -2.57
N ALA A 24 -17.84 -5.40 -3.51
CA ALA A 24 -18.28 -4.01 -3.38
C ALA A 24 -19.80 -3.86 -3.30
N HIS A 25 -20.56 -4.89 -3.73
CA HIS A 25 -22.02 -4.91 -3.71
C HIS A 25 -22.59 -5.77 -2.59
N GLY A 26 -21.76 -6.42 -1.76
CA GLY A 26 -22.22 -7.23 -0.64
C GLY A 26 -23.03 -8.46 -1.08
N LYS A 27 -24.28 -8.60 -0.61
CA LYS A 27 -25.16 -9.75 -0.92
C LYS A 27 -25.93 -9.64 -2.24
N SER A 28 -25.50 -8.77 -3.16
CA SER A 28 -26.18 -8.57 -4.43
C SER A 28 -25.89 -9.71 -5.41
N SER A 29 -26.80 -9.96 -6.36
CA SER A 29 -26.56 -10.91 -7.46
C SER A 29 -25.53 -10.43 -8.49
N ARG A 30 -25.17 -9.13 -8.44
CA ARG A 30 -24.07 -8.55 -9.21
C ARG A 30 -22.79 -8.70 -8.39
N SER A 31 -21.83 -9.44 -8.92
CA SER A 31 -20.50 -9.55 -8.33
C SER A 31 -19.57 -8.49 -8.93
N ALA A 32 -19.12 -7.56 -8.09
CA ALA A 32 -17.98 -6.70 -8.39
C ALA A 32 -17.00 -6.86 -7.25
N ARG A 33 -15.87 -7.52 -7.52
CA ARG A 33 -14.83 -7.69 -6.50
C ARG A 33 -13.72 -6.70 -6.77
N ILE A 34 -13.49 -5.81 -5.82
CA ILE A 34 -12.46 -4.78 -5.92
C ILE A 34 -11.38 -5.02 -4.87
N GLY A 35 -10.16 -4.65 -5.23
CA GLY A 35 -9.01 -4.69 -4.33
C GLY A 35 -8.43 -3.29 -4.13
N PRO A 36 -8.74 -2.58 -3.04
CA PRO A 36 -8.03 -1.36 -2.70
C PRO A 36 -6.57 -1.69 -2.38
N ILE A 37 -5.66 -0.84 -2.88
CA ILE A 37 -4.24 -0.87 -2.53
C ILE A 37 -4.01 0.14 -1.42
N ILE A 38 -3.85 -0.35 -0.20
CA ILE A 38 -3.75 0.44 1.01
C ILE A 38 -2.28 0.55 1.43
N LEU A 39 -1.84 1.77 1.70
CA LEU A 39 -0.56 2.07 2.34
C LEU A 39 -0.83 2.47 3.80
N ILE A 40 -0.10 1.85 4.73
CA ILE A 40 -0.19 2.15 6.16
C ILE A 40 1.16 2.72 6.61
N CYS A 41 1.18 3.98 7.09
CA CYS A 41 2.40 4.61 7.57
C CYS A 41 2.87 3.95 8.88
N LEU A 42 4.15 3.55 8.94
CA LEU A 42 4.74 2.85 10.09
C LEU A 42 5.58 3.75 10.99
N ASN A 43 5.71 5.03 10.65
CA ASN A 43 6.44 6.03 11.45
C ASN A 43 5.66 6.51 12.68
N ILE A 44 4.54 5.85 12.99
CA ILE A 44 3.70 6.18 14.14
C ILE A 44 4.39 5.72 15.43
N LEU A 45 4.33 6.55 16.47
CA LEU A 45 4.74 6.14 17.82
C LEU A 45 3.93 4.91 18.26
N PRO A 46 4.56 3.82 18.75
CA PRO A 46 3.86 2.60 19.15
C PRO A 46 2.71 2.82 20.14
N SER A 47 2.78 3.88 20.95
CA SER A 47 1.74 4.25 21.93
C SER A 47 0.46 4.83 21.33
N LYS A 48 0.48 5.28 20.07
CA LYS A 48 -0.67 5.93 19.42
C LYS A 48 -1.58 4.93 18.69
N GLY A 49 -1.09 3.72 18.40
CA GLY A 49 -1.80 2.72 17.61
C GLY A 49 -2.08 3.18 16.18
N LEU A 50 -2.63 2.28 15.37
CA LEU A 50 -3.06 2.60 14.01
C LEU A 50 -4.40 3.34 14.05
N LYS A 51 -4.51 4.47 13.36
CA LYS A 51 -5.75 5.21 13.19
C LYS A 51 -6.16 5.31 11.71
N PRO A 52 -7.43 5.67 11.42
CA PRO A 52 -7.87 5.88 10.04
C PRO A 52 -7.05 6.95 9.29
N GLU A 53 -6.52 7.96 10.00
CA GLU A 53 -5.67 9.01 9.45
C GLU A 53 -4.29 8.52 8.96
N ASP A 54 -3.87 7.33 9.38
CA ASP A 54 -2.61 6.70 8.97
C ASP A 54 -2.75 5.78 7.74
N VAL A 55 -3.97 5.67 7.21
CA VAL A 55 -4.36 4.78 6.11
C VAL A 55 -4.51 5.60 4.82
N TYR A 56 -3.74 5.23 3.80
CA TYR A 56 -3.74 5.90 2.50
C TYR A 56 -4.19 4.92 1.42
N VAL A 57 -5.20 5.27 0.63
CA VAL A 57 -5.60 4.47 -0.53
C VAL A 57 -4.82 4.97 -1.75
N SER A 58 -3.86 4.17 -2.20
CA SER A 58 -3.01 4.49 -3.35
C SER A 58 -3.65 4.11 -4.69
N GLY A 59 -4.60 3.18 -4.68
CA GLY A 59 -5.30 2.74 -5.88
C GLY A 59 -6.44 1.78 -5.58
N ILE A 60 -7.24 1.49 -6.61
CA ILE A 60 -8.30 0.48 -6.58
C ILE A 60 -8.13 -0.39 -7.82
N ILE A 61 -8.01 -1.70 -7.62
CA ILE A 61 -7.96 -2.68 -8.70
C ILE A 61 -9.40 -3.12 -9.00
N PRO A 62 -9.95 -2.80 -10.19
CA PRO A 62 -11.29 -3.24 -10.57
C PRO A 62 -11.27 -4.68 -11.07
N GLY A 63 -12.39 -5.39 -10.92
CA GLY A 63 -12.54 -6.73 -11.47
C GLY A 63 -13.84 -7.42 -11.07
N THR A 64 -14.11 -8.55 -11.72
CA THR A 64 -15.17 -9.48 -11.29
C THR A 64 -14.62 -10.58 -10.38
N LYS A 65 -13.29 -10.74 -10.32
CA LYS A 65 -12.58 -11.77 -9.56
C LYS A 65 -11.28 -11.23 -8.98
N GLU A 66 -10.79 -11.92 -7.96
CA GLU A 66 -9.46 -11.70 -7.41
C GLU A 66 -8.38 -12.11 -8.42
N PRO A 67 -7.34 -11.28 -8.64
CA PRO A 67 -6.25 -11.59 -9.55
C PRO A 67 -5.41 -12.75 -8.99
N THR A 68 -4.73 -13.45 -9.89
CA THR A 68 -3.68 -14.39 -9.47
C THR A 68 -2.51 -13.62 -8.85
N SER A 69 -1.65 -14.29 -8.08
CA SER A 69 -0.45 -13.65 -7.49
C SER A 69 0.43 -12.98 -8.55
N LEU A 70 0.63 -13.63 -9.71
CA LEU A 70 1.39 -13.05 -10.82
C LEU A 70 0.72 -11.79 -11.38
N GLN A 71 -0.61 -11.78 -11.53
CA GLN A 71 -1.34 -10.60 -11.98
C GLN A 71 -1.24 -9.47 -10.94
N LEU A 72 -1.33 -9.80 -9.65
CA LEU A 72 -1.17 -8.85 -8.57
C LEU A 72 0.22 -8.21 -8.56
N ASP A 73 1.28 -9.00 -8.78
CA ASP A 73 2.66 -8.50 -8.88
C ASP A 73 2.79 -7.46 -10.01
N TYR A 74 2.23 -7.75 -11.20
CA TYR A 74 2.21 -6.79 -12.31
C TYR A 74 1.44 -5.52 -11.98
N LEU A 75 0.32 -5.63 -11.26
CA LEU A 75 -0.50 -4.49 -10.86
C LEU A 75 0.17 -3.63 -9.78
N LEU A 76 0.96 -4.23 -8.88
CA LEU A 76 1.69 -3.53 -7.83
C LEU A 76 3.03 -2.94 -8.31
N MET A 77 3.59 -3.45 -9.40
CA MET A 77 4.89 -3.04 -9.92
C MET A 77 5.04 -1.52 -10.13
N PRO A 78 4.06 -0.77 -10.68
CA PRO A 78 4.17 0.68 -10.82
C PRO A 78 4.32 1.39 -9.48
N LEU A 79 3.51 1.02 -8.48
CA LEU A 79 3.57 1.61 -7.14
C LEU A 79 4.91 1.29 -6.46
N ILE A 80 5.37 0.04 -6.55
CA ILE A 80 6.67 -0.37 -6.00
C ILE A 80 7.81 0.43 -6.63
N LYS A 81 7.74 0.68 -7.95
CA LYS A 81 8.74 1.49 -8.66
C LYS A 81 8.74 2.92 -8.15
N GLU A 82 7.57 3.55 -8.01
CA GLU A 82 7.44 4.91 -7.48
C GLU A 82 7.98 5.03 -6.05
N ILE A 83 7.64 4.08 -5.16
CA ILE A 83 8.16 4.07 -3.78
C ILE A 83 9.70 3.97 -3.75
N LYS A 84 10.29 3.17 -4.65
CA LYS A 84 11.75 3.05 -4.77
C LYS A 84 12.43 4.31 -5.30
N GLU A 85 11.76 5.03 -6.18
CA GLU A 85 12.24 6.32 -6.68
C GLU A 85 12.18 7.37 -5.55
N LEU A 86 11.05 7.45 -4.85
CA LEU A 86 10.86 8.36 -3.70
C LEU A 86 11.80 8.05 -2.54
N SER A 87 12.21 6.79 -2.34
CA SER A 87 13.14 6.43 -1.26
C SER A 87 14.54 7.00 -1.45
N GLN A 88 14.91 7.46 -2.66
CA GLN A 88 16.18 8.17 -2.90
C GLN A 88 16.14 9.63 -2.46
N GLY A 89 14.98 10.11 -2.00
CA GLY A 89 14.73 11.52 -1.71
C GLY A 89 14.24 12.27 -2.95
N TYR A 90 13.48 13.33 -2.72
CA TYR A 90 13.02 14.24 -3.76
C TYR A 90 13.66 15.61 -3.52
N HIS A 91 14.41 16.12 -4.49
CA HIS A 91 15.01 17.45 -4.46
C HIS A 91 14.25 18.34 -5.45
N PHE A 92 13.62 19.41 -4.94
CA PHE A 92 13.01 20.46 -5.76
C PHE A 92 14.03 21.50 -6.22
#